data_AF-A0A1E2WJ68-F1
#
_entry.id   AF-A0A1E2WJ68-F1
#
_cell.length_a   1.000
_cell.length_b   1.000
_cell.length_c   1.000
_cell.angle_alpha   90.00
_cell.angle_beta   90.00
_cell.angle_gamma   90.00
#
_symmetry.space_group_name_H-M   'P 1'
#
loop_
_entity.id
_entity.type
_entity.pdbx_description
1 polymer ?
#
loop_
_entity_poly.entity_id
_entity_poly.type
_entity_poly.pdbx_seq_one_letter_code
_entity_poly.pdbx_strand_id
1 'polypeptide(L)'
;MRHRLRYILILLLSLSIITLWWPVNNSDCNFETFLTSKTTKFQVRATKVIVQPWRGRHHVYGIFMIPDEYKQSPFFVLTVQGAGSYCSKQFGYRKNFNDILAEPGTYLVRKFIRTRTALRLILQGLYFDLNNKDNWTLTFPEPNTSTARRN
;
A
#
# COMPACT_ATOMS: atom_id res chain seq x y z
N MET A 1 -4.38 -18.49 42.71
CA MET A 1 -4.73 -18.53 41.26
C MET A 1 -4.96 -17.15 40.65
N ARG A 2 -5.63 -16.21 41.32
CA ARG A 2 -5.94 -14.85 40.80
C ARG A 2 -4.71 -14.02 40.39
N HIS A 3 -3.60 -14.08 41.14
CA HIS A 3 -2.37 -13.36 40.82
C HIS A 3 -1.69 -13.91 39.56
N ARG A 4 -1.61 -15.24 39.41
CA ARG A 4 -1.04 -15.90 38.21
C ARG A 4 -1.82 -15.52 36.94
N LEU A 5 -3.15 -15.48 37.01
CA LEU A 5 -4.01 -15.07 35.89
C LEU A 5 -3.75 -13.61 35.47
N ARG A 6 -3.58 -12.70 36.45
CA ARG A 6 -3.23 -11.30 36.17
C ARG A 6 -1.89 -11.17 35.45
N TYR A 7 -0.85 -11.89 35.89
CA TYR A 7 0.45 -11.85 35.23
C TYR A 7 0.41 -12.42 33.79
N ILE A 8 -0.35 -13.49 33.56
CA ILE A 8 -0.55 -14.03 32.22
C ILE A 8 -1.25 -13.01 31.31
N LEU A 9 -2.31 -12.36 31.79
CA LEU A 9 -3.00 -11.32 31.01
C LEU A 9 -2.09 -10.14 30.69
N ILE A 10 -1.29 -9.68 31.64
CA ILE A 10 -0.31 -8.60 31.43
C ILE A 10 0.73 -9.01 30.38
N LEU A 11 1.26 -10.23 30.44
CA LEU A 11 2.22 -10.75 29.47
C LEU A 11 1.61 -10.85 28.06
N LEU A 12 0.37 -11.33 27.94
CA LEU A 12 -0.32 -11.41 26.65
C LEU A 12 -0.60 -10.02 26.07
N LEU A 13 -1.00 -9.07 26.92
CA LEU A 13 -1.20 -7.68 26.51
C LEU A 13 0.10 -7.06 26.03
N SER A 14 1.20 -7.24 26.77
CA SER A 14 2.50 -6.67 26.39
C SER A 14 3.02 -7.26 25.08
N LEU A 15 2.92 -8.58 24.89
CA LEU A 15 3.25 -9.23 23.62
C LEU A 15 2.40 -8.71 22.46
N SER A 16 1.10 -8.49 22.68
CA SER A 16 0.20 -7.93 21.68
C SER A 16 0.59 -6.50 21.28
N ILE A 17 0.97 -5.68 22.25
CA ILE A 17 1.45 -4.31 21.98
C ILE A 17 2.76 -4.36 21.21
N ILE A 18 3.73 -5.17 21.64
CA ILE A 18 5.04 -5.29 20.97
C ILE A 18 4.85 -5.73 19.51
N THR A 19 4.05 -6.77 19.27
CA THR A 19 3.82 -7.29 17.91
C THR A 19 3.11 -6.29 16.99
N LEU A 20 2.19 -5.48 17.53
CA LEU A 20 1.49 -4.45 16.79
C LEU A 20 2.40 -3.25 16.43
N TRP A 21 3.30 -2.89 17.34
CA TRP A 21 4.19 -1.75 17.18
C TRP A 21 5.51 -2.09 16.48
N TRP A 22 5.82 -3.39 16.33
CA TRP A 22 7.04 -3.83 15.66
C TRP A 22 7.09 -3.33 14.22
N PRO A 23 8.14 -2.57 13.84
CA PRO A 23 8.27 -2.02 12.51
C PRO A 23 8.42 -3.14 11.50
N VAL A 24 7.91 -2.93 10.29
CA VAL A 24 8.21 -3.82 9.19
C VAL A 24 8.69 -3.02 8.00
N ASN A 25 9.93 -3.26 7.61
CA ASN A 25 10.41 -2.90 6.31
C ASN A 25 10.39 -4.14 5.42
N ASN A 26 9.63 -4.09 4.34
CA ASN A 26 9.57 -5.17 3.36
C ASN A 26 9.43 -4.60 1.95
N SER A 27 10.07 -3.45 1.74
CA SER A 27 10.17 -2.84 0.43
C SER A 27 11.12 -3.65 -0.44
N ASP A 28 10.68 -3.94 -1.67
CA ASP A 28 11.48 -4.70 -2.64
C ASP A 28 12.64 -3.87 -3.23
N CYS A 29 12.67 -2.56 -2.96
CA CYS A 29 13.71 -1.64 -3.41
C CYS A 29 13.91 -0.46 -2.44
N ASN A 30 15.00 0.30 -2.62
CA ASN A 30 15.26 1.53 -1.87
C ASN A 30 14.33 2.65 -2.36
N PHE A 31 13.17 2.78 -1.71
CA PHE A 31 12.18 3.79 -2.06
C PHE A 31 12.61 5.20 -1.64
N GLU A 32 13.44 5.35 -0.61
CA GLU A 32 13.85 6.66 -0.09
C GLU A 32 14.70 7.40 -1.11
N THR A 33 15.67 6.72 -1.71
CA THR A 33 16.51 7.29 -2.79
C THR A 33 15.68 7.63 -4.01
N PHE A 34 14.70 6.80 -4.37
CA PHE A 34 13.79 7.07 -5.48
C PHE A 34 12.86 8.26 -5.19
N LEU A 35 12.26 8.36 -3.99
CA LEU A 35 11.36 9.47 -3.68
C LEU A 35 12.10 10.81 -3.60
N THR A 36 13.36 10.82 -3.18
CA THR A 36 14.21 12.03 -3.07
C THR A 36 14.95 12.40 -4.35
N SER A 37 15.06 11.51 -5.33
CA SER A 37 15.73 11.80 -6.61
C SER A 37 15.04 12.91 -7.42
N LYS A 38 15.79 13.56 -8.31
CA LYS A 38 15.25 14.57 -9.25
C LYS A 38 14.67 13.98 -10.54
N THR A 39 14.55 12.65 -10.63
CA THR A 39 13.95 12.01 -11.80
C THR A 39 12.48 12.37 -11.91
N THR A 40 11.99 12.51 -13.15
CA THR A 40 10.58 12.67 -13.46
C THR A 40 9.80 11.48 -12.88
N LYS A 41 8.68 11.78 -12.24
CA LYS A 41 7.84 10.80 -11.55
C LYS A 41 6.42 10.97 -12.02
N PHE A 42 5.77 9.84 -12.28
CA PHE A 42 4.33 9.81 -12.51
C PHE A 42 3.63 9.39 -11.23
N GLN A 43 2.59 10.12 -10.85
CA GLN A 43 1.81 9.86 -9.65
C GLN A 43 0.35 9.67 -9.98
N VAL A 44 -0.25 8.67 -9.34
CA VAL A 44 -1.69 8.42 -9.42
C VAL A 44 -2.27 8.14 -8.05
N ARG A 45 -3.44 8.71 -7.80
CA ARG A 45 -4.20 8.50 -6.55
C ARG A 45 -5.07 7.26 -6.64
N ALA A 46 -5.49 6.73 -5.49
CA ALA A 46 -6.42 5.62 -5.48
C ALA A 46 -7.79 6.03 -6.05
N THR A 47 -8.35 5.17 -6.88
CA THR A 47 -9.75 5.26 -7.35
C THR A 47 -10.70 4.88 -6.22
N LYS A 48 -10.33 3.86 -5.42
CA LYS A 48 -11.12 3.37 -4.30
C LYS A 48 -10.21 2.77 -3.23
N VAL A 49 -10.58 2.91 -1.97
CA VAL A 49 -9.89 2.29 -0.83
C VAL A 49 -10.88 1.43 -0.07
N ILE A 50 -10.40 0.30 0.43
CA ILE A 50 -11.16 -0.61 1.29
C ILE A 50 -10.34 -0.84 2.55
N VAL A 51 -10.94 -0.56 3.71
CA VAL A 51 -10.30 -0.71 5.02
C VAL A 51 -11.14 -1.64 5.90
N GLN A 52 -10.87 -2.95 5.82
CA GLN A 52 -11.59 -3.99 6.58
C GLN A 52 -10.62 -4.96 7.26
N PRO A 53 -9.75 -4.49 8.18
CA PRO A 53 -8.68 -5.32 8.75
C PRO A 53 -9.19 -6.55 9.52
N TRP A 54 -10.41 -6.49 10.04
CA TRP A 54 -11.09 -7.57 10.77
C TRP A 54 -11.42 -8.78 9.89
N ARG A 55 -11.50 -8.60 8.56
CA ARG A 55 -11.74 -9.69 7.60
C ARG A 55 -10.48 -10.49 7.24
N GLY A 56 -9.37 -10.21 7.94
CA GLY A 56 -8.13 -10.98 7.83
C GLY A 56 -7.08 -10.33 6.92
N ARG A 57 -6.20 -11.16 6.36
CA ARG A 57 -5.13 -10.70 5.48
C ARG A 57 -5.72 -10.14 4.18
N HIS A 58 -5.06 -9.15 3.59
CA HIS A 58 -5.39 -8.58 2.28
C HIS A 58 -6.76 -7.88 2.19
N HIS A 59 -7.34 -7.45 3.31
CA HIS A 59 -8.60 -6.69 3.34
C HIS A 59 -8.40 -5.19 3.61
N VAL A 60 -7.16 -4.71 3.49
CA VAL A 60 -6.85 -3.28 3.50
C VAL A 60 -6.04 -2.94 2.26
N TYR A 61 -6.65 -2.26 1.30
CA TYR A 61 -6.04 -1.97 0.00
C TYR A 61 -6.65 -0.79 -0.73
N GLY A 62 -5.82 -0.17 -1.57
CA GLY A 62 -6.25 0.77 -2.61
C GLY A 62 -6.35 0.08 -3.97
N ILE A 63 -7.31 0.53 -4.77
CA ILE A 63 -7.44 0.23 -6.20
C ILE A 63 -7.01 1.48 -6.96
N PHE A 64 -6.12 1.29 -7.93
CA PHE A 64 -5.53 2.37 -8.72
C PHE A 64 -5.76 2.09 -10.19
N MET A 65 -6.12 3.12 -10.95
CA MET A 65 -6.23 3.09 -12.40
C MET A 65 -4.99 3.73 -13.00
N ILE A 66 -4.25 2.97 -13.81
CA ILE A 66 -2.92 3.36 -14.29
C ILE A 66 -2.91 3.29 -15.82
N PRO A 67 -2.31 4.25 -16.54
CA PRO A 67 -2.15 4.18 -17.99
C PRO A 67 -1.29 2.99 -18.42
N ASP A 68 -1.63 2.38 -19.55
CA ASP A 68 -1.00 1.16 -20.06
C ASP A 68 0.52 1.30 -20.30
N GLU A 69 0.99 2.51 -20.57
CA GLU A 69 2.42 2.85 -20.73
C GLU A 69 3.27 2.45 -19.51
N TYR A 70 2.66 2.43 -18.32
CA TYR A 70 3.36 2.07 -17.08
C TYR A 70 3.31 0.58 -16.77
N LYS A 71 2.67 -0.28 -17.58
CA LYS A 71 2.60 -1.75 -17.37
C LYS A 71 3.97 -2.42 -17.28
N GLN A 72 4.98 -1.83 -17.92
CA GLN A 72 6.35 -2.35 -17.95
C GLN A 72 7.29 -1.62 -16.98
N SER A 73 6.78 -0.70 -16.16
CA SER A 73 7.66 -0.01 -15.20
C SER A 73 8.25 -1.01 -14.20
N PRO A 74 9.56 -0.94 -13.90
CA PRO A 74 10.26 -1.95 -13.11
C PRO A 74 9.73 -2.08 -11.67
N PHE A 75 9.25 -0.97 -11.11
CA PHE A 75 8.64 -0.92 -9.78
C PHE A 75 7.68 0.27 -9.68
N PHE A 76 7.00 0.35 -8.55
CA PHE A 76 6.32 1.56 -8.09
C PHE A 76 6.51 1.69 -6.58
N VAL A 77 6.26 2.89 -6.07
CA VAL A 77 6.23 3.16 -4.63
C VAL A 77 4.80 3.51 -4.23
N LEU A 78 4.23 2.69 -3.35
CA LEU A 78 2.97 2.98 -2.68
C LEU A 78 3.26 3.87 -1.47
N THR A 79 2.67 5.06 -1.45
CA THR A 79 2.67 5.94 -0.28
C THR A 79 1.25 6.00 0.27
N VAL A 80 1.12 5.71 1.56
CA VAL A 80 -0.13 5.84 2.31
C VAL A 80 0.12 6.76 3.49
N GLN A 81 -0.63 7.85 3.57
CA GLN A 81 -0.47 8.81 4.66
C GLN A 81 -0.61 8.11 6.02
N GLY A 82 0.32 8.39 6.93
CA GLY A 82 0.43 7.73 8.24
C GLY A 82 1.06 6.33 8.21
N ALA A 83 0.85 5.54 7.15
CA ALA A 83 1.43 4.19 7.02
C ALA A 83 2.85 4.16 6.44
N GLY A 84 3.28 5.22 5.75
CA GLY A 84 4.60 5.32 5.12
C GLY A 84 4.62 4.88 3.65
N SER A 85 5.81 4.60 3.15
CA SER A 85 6.05 4.27 1.75
C SER A 85 6.64 2.88 1.57
N TYR A 86 6.18 2.17 0.53
CA TYR A 86 6.54 0.79 0.25
C TYR A 86 6.86 0.62 -1.23
N CYS A 87 8.07 0.18 -1.54
CA CYS A 87 8.41 -0.20 -2.91
C CYS A 87 7.97 -1.63 -3.18
N SER A 88 7.36 -1.86 -4.34
CA SER A 88 7.15 -3.23 -4.81
C SER A 88 7.25 -3.34 -6.33
N LYS A 89 7.61 -4.53 -6.79
CA LYS A 89 7.59 -4.88 -8.21
C LYS A 89 6.15 -4.88 -8.75
N GLN A 90 6.01 -4.67 -10.06
CA GLN A 90 4.71 -4.78 -10.71
C GLN A 90 4.21 -6.22 -10.73
N PHE A 91 2.98 -6.41 -10.25
CA PHE A 91 2.26 -7.68 -10.34
C PHE A 91 0.75 -7.43 -10.26
N GLY A 92 -0.02 -8.30 -10.92
CA GLY A 92 -1.48 -8.40 -10.74
C GLY A 92 -2.31 -7.26 -11.34
N TYR A 93 -2.12 -6.96 -12.63
CA TYR A 93 -3.03 -6.08 -13.36
C TYR A 93 -4.34 -6.79 -13.72
N ARG A 94 -5.46 -6.09 -13.63
CA ARG A 94 -6.78 -6.57 -14.10
C ARG A 94 -7.55 -5.46 -14.78
N LYS A 95 -8.52 -5.84 -15.62
CA LYS A 95 -9.48 -4.90 -16.22
C LYS A 95 -10.67 -4.59 -15.31
N ASN A 96 -10.87 -5.36 -14.24
CA ASN A 96 -11.96 -5.15 -13.29
C ASN A 96 -11.53 -5.51 -11.86
N PHE A 97 -11.88 -4.63 -10.91
CA PHE A 97 -11.91 -4.96 -9.48
C PHE A 97 -13.14 -4.34 -8.80
N ASN A 98 -13.93 -5.15 -8.08
CA ASN A 98 -15.05 -4.69 -7.23
C ASN A 98 -15.95 -3.68 -7.95
N ASP A 99 -16.41 -4.06 -9.15
CA ASP A 99 -17.30 -3.30 -10.03
C ASP A 99 -16.68 -2.02 -10.63
N ILE A 100 -15.38 -1.79 -10.43
CA ILE A 100 -14.63 -0.77 -11.14
C ILE A 100 -14.07 -1.40 -12.40
N LEU A 101 -14.43 -0.83 -13.55
CA LEU A 101 -13.87 -1.18 -14.85
C LEU A 101 -12.71 -0.24 -15.19
N ALA A 102 -11.65 -0.80 -15.77
CA ALA A 102 -10.57 0.00 -16.31
C ALA A 102 -11.08 0.81 -17.51
N GLU A 103 -10.74 2.09 -17.56
CA GLU A 103 -10.97 2.92 -18.75
C GLU A 103 -10.10 2.44 -19.92
N PRO A 104 -10.51 2.70 -21.17
CA PRO A 104 -9.69 2.39 -22.35
C PRO A 104 -8.27 2.98 -22.22
N GLY A 105 -7.25 2.18 -22.53
CA GLY A 105 -5.85 2.60 -22.39
C GLY A 105 -5.31 2.57 -20.95
N THR A 106 -6.09 2.06 -19.99
CA THR A 106 -5.67 1.90 -18.59
C THR A 106 -5.83 0.47 -18.09
N TYR A 107 -5.20 0.19 -16.95
CA TYR A 107 -5.38 -1.04 -16.19
C TYR A 107 -5.56 -0.74 -14.71
N LEU A 108 -6.23 -1.65 -14.00
CA LEU A 108 -6.39 -1.55 -12.57
C LEU A 108 -5.34 -2.38 -11.84
N VAL A 109 -4.88 -1.85 -10.72
CA VAL A 109 -3.98 -2.54 -9.78
C VAL A 109 -4.52 -2.40 -8.37
N ARG A 110 -4.45 -3.50 -7.62
CA ARG A 110 -4.75 -3.53 -6.20
C ARG A 110 -3.45 -3.54 -5.39
N LYS A 111 -3.29 -2.60 -4.46
CA LYS A 111 -2.15 -2.59 -3.54
C LYS A 111 -2.57 -2.57 -2.09
N PHE A 112 -2.02 -3.52 -1.36
CA PHE A 112 -2.38 -3.82 0.01
C PHE A 112 -1.38 -3.17 0.97
N ILE A 113 -1.88 -2.78 2.13
CA ILE A 113 -1.01 -2.59 3.29
C ILE A 113 -1.22 -3.75 4.26
N ARG A 114 -0.27 -3.92 5.18
CA ARG A 114 -0.36 -4.96 6.20
C ARG A 114 -1.52 -4.65 7.15
N THR A 115 -2.30 -5.68 7.48
CA THR A 115 -3.39 -5.58 8.47
C THR A 115 -2.90 -5.00 9.80
N ARG A 116 -1.68 -5.34 10.24
CA ARG A 116 -1.08 -4.78 11.46
C ARG A 116 -0.91 -3.26 11.39
N THR A 117 -0.46 -2.74 10.25
CA THR A 117 -0.25 -1.30 10.02
C THR A 117 -1.59 -0.58 10.04
N ALA A 118 -2.59 -1.15 9.37
CA ALA A 118 -3.95 -0.63 9.39
C ALA A 118 -4.54 -0.59 10.80
N LEU A 119 -4.42 -1.69 11.57
CA LEU A 119 -4.89 -1.75 12.96
C LEU A 119 -4.19 -0.73 13.85
N ARG A 120 -2.87 -0.57 13.71
CA ARG A 120 -2.11 0.45 14.43
C ARG A 120 -2.63 1.86 14.14
N LEU A 121 -2.84 2.21 12.87
CA LEU A 121 -3.38 3.52 12.48
C LEU A 121 -4.79 3.75 13.00
N ILE A 122 -5.65 2.73 12.95
CA ILE A 122 -7.01 2.80 13.48
C ILE A 122 -7.00 3.06 14.99
N LEU A 123 -6.14 2.36 15.74
CA LEU A 123 -5.97 2.57 17.18
C LEU A 123 -5.39 3.95 17.51
N GLN A 124 -4.70 4.59 16.56
CA GLN A 124 -4.24 5.98 16.67
C GLN A 124 -5.30 7.01 16.27
N GLY A 125 -6.51 6.59 15.87
CA GLY A 125 -7.59 7.46 15.42
C GLY A 125 -7.53 7.86 13.93
N LEU A 126 -6.58 7.31 13.16
CA LEU A 126 -6.33 7.67 11.76
C LEU A 126 -7.16 6.84 10.77
N TYR A 127 -8.32 6.33 11.19
CA TYR A 127 -9.19 5.52 10.32
C TYR A 127 -9.68 6.31 9.10
N PHE A 128 -10.12 7.56 9.30
CA PHE A 128 -10.62 8.39 8.21
C PHE A 128 -9.52 8.73 7.21
N ASP A 129 -8.31 9.02 7.69
CA ASP A 129 -7.15 9.24 6.82
C ASP A 129 -6.80 7.99 6.04
N LEU A 130 -6.84 6.83 6.69
CA LEU A 130 -6.57 5.56 6.04
C LEU A 130 -7.65 5.20 5.00
N ASN A 131 -8.90 5.58 5.25
CA ASN A 131 -10.03 5.30 4.35
C ASN A 131 -10.22 6.37 3.26
N ASN A 132 -9.47 7.47 3.31
CA ASN A 132 -9.49 8.50 2.28
C ASN A 132 -8.64 8.08 1.08
N LYS A 133 -9.24 8.02 -0.10
CA LYS A 133 -8.55 7.65 -1.35
C LYS A 133 -7.44 8.63 -1.77
N ASP A 134 -7.57 9.90 -1.40
CA ASP A 134 -6.58 10.92 -1.73
C ASP A 134 -5.28 10.81 -0.92
N ASN A 135 -5.32 10.05 0.18
CA ASN A 135 -4.17 9.77 1.03
C ASN A 135 -3.35 8.56 0.55
N TRP A 136 -3.73 7.97 -0.59
CA TRP A 136 -3.08 6.82 -1.21
C TRP A 136 -2.56 7.20 -2.58
N THR A 137 -1.25 7.09 -2.77
CA THR A 137 -0.57 7.46 -4.02
C THR A 137 0.33 6.33 -4.49
N LEU A 138 0.28 6.01 -5.77
CA LEU A 138 1.31 5.22 -6.44
C LEU A 138 2.23 6.15 -7.23
N THR A 139 3.53 6.04 -6.99
CA THR A 139 4.56 6.78 -7.71
C THR A 139 5.36 5.82 -8.60
N PHE A 140 5.49 6.16 -9.87
CA PHE A 140 6.24 5.41 -10.86
C PHE A 140 7.44 6.21 -11.35
N PRO A 141 8.58 5.56 -11.69
CA PRO A 141 9.58 6.19 -12.53
C PRO A 141 8.98 6.49 -13.91
N GLU A 142 9.55 7.47 -14.59
CA GLU A 142 9.23 7.75 -16.00
C GLU A 142 9.33 6.46 -16.84
N PRO A 143 8.38 6.19 -17.75
CA PRO A 143 8.44 4.99 -18.57
C PRO A 143 9.67 5.10 -19.48
N ASN A 144 10.46 4.02 -19.56
CA ASN A 144 11.57 3.96 -20.50
C ASN A 144 11.01 3.95 -21.92
N THR A 145 10.87 5.10 -22.55
CA THR A 145 10.39 5.26 -23.94
C THR A 145 11.39 4.76 -25.00
N SER A 146 12.49 4.14 -24.59
CA SER A 146 13.57 3.68 -25.48
C SER A 146 13.20 2.49 -26.38
N THR A 147 12.02 1.88 -26.22
CA THR A 147 11.57 0.75 -27.08
C THR A 147 10.46 1.15 -28.06
N ALA A 148 9.85 2.34 -27.94
CA ALA A 148 8.78 2.78 -28.84
C ALA A 148 9.27 3.59 -30.07
N ARG A 149 10.57 3.92 -30.13
CA ARG A 149 11.18 4.71 -31.22
C ARG A 149 12.04 3.87 -32.18
N ARG A 150 11.74 2.58 -32.27
CA ARG A 150 12.38 1.67 -33.22
C ARG A 150 11.28 0.86 -33.91
N ASN A 151 10.53 1.52 -34.79
CA ASN A 151 9.83 0.97 -35.94
C ASN A 151 9.54 2.13 -36.90
#